data_AF-A0A8B8NJ87-F1
#
_entry.id   AF-A0A8B8NJ87-F1
#
_cell.length_a   1.000
_cell.length_b   1.000
_cell.length_c   1.000
_cell.angle_alpha   90.00
_cell.angle_beta   90.00
_cell.angle_gamma   90.00
#
_symmetry.space_group_name_H-M   'P 1'
#
loop_
_entity.id
_entity.type
_entity.pdbx_description
1 polymer ?
#
loop_
_entity_poly.entity_id
_entity_poly.type
_entity_poly.pdbx_seq_one_letter_code
_entity_poly.pdbx_strand_id
1 'polypeptide(L)'
;MVEYIDDIYAYYKLTEDDGRVHDYMDNQLEINVKMRIILVDWLIEVHRKFELMPETLYLTVNIVDRYLSMKVVRKRELQLVGISAMLIASKYEEIWAPEVSDFVVISDNAYVREQVLVMEKSILEKLEWYLTVPTPYVFLIRYIKASIPSDKEMENMVLYLAELGLMYYSTIILYCPSMIAASAVYAARCTLGKHPFWTETLKHHTGYSADQLMECAKLLVHFHSEAAEFKLKAAYKKFQSPDRGSVALLPPAKSLSAEEP
;
A
#
# COMPACT_ATOMS: atom_id res chain seq x y z
N MET A 1 11.20 18.57 15.99
CA MET A 1 10.59 17.40 15.31
C MET A 1 11.35 16.09 15.57
N VAL A 2 12.59 16.09 16.07
CA VAL A 2 13.33 14.85 16.40
C VAL A 2 12.89 14.24 17.74
N GLU A 3 12.50 15.06 18.70
CA GLU A 3 12.17 14.67 20.08
C GLU A 3 11.08 13.59 20.19
N TYR A 4 10.03 13.64 19.36
CA TYR A 4 8.89 12.73 19.44
C TYR A 4 8.96 11.56 18.46
N ILE A 5 10.06 11.41 17.70
CA ILE A 5 10.14 10.38 16.65
C ILE A 5 10.00 8.98 17.25
N ASP A 6 10.59 8.71 18.40
CA ASP A 6 10.49 7.38 19.01
C ASP A 6 9.09 7.11 19.56
N ASP A 7 8.50 8.10 20.25
CA ASP A 7 7.13 8.02 20.77
C ASP A 7 6.10 7.80 19.66
N ILE A 8 6.22 8.53 18.55
CA ILE A 8 5.31 8.41 17.39
C ILE A 8 5.35 6.99 16.82
N TYR A 9 6.52 6.41 16.62
CA TYR A 9 6.61 5.07 16.03
C TYR A 9 6.30 3.96 17.04
N ALA A 10 6.55 4.18 18.33
CA ALA A 10 6.05 3.32 19.38
C ALA A 10 4.51 3.30 19.38
N TYR A 11 3.88 4.47 19.25
CA TYR A 11 2.42 4.58 19.12
C TYR A 11 1.91 3.92 17.84
N TYR A 12 2.53 4.16 16.69
CA TYR A 12 2.14 3.49 15.44
C TYR A 12 2.25 1.97 15.54
N LYS A 13 3.32 1.44 16.13
CA LYS A 13 3.46 0.00 16.39
C LYS A 13 2.38 -0.54 17.34
N LEU A 14 2.00 0.24 18.35
CA LEU A 14 0.97 -0.16 19.30
C LEU A 14 -0.43 -0.22 18.67
N THR A 15 -0.69 0.65 17.69
CA THR A 15 -2.03 0.88 17.10
C THR A 15 -2.17 0.33 15.67
N GLU A 16 -1.14 -0.30 15.10
CA GLU A 16 -1.18 -0.77 13.72
C GLU A 16 -2.22 -1.88 13.47
N ASP A 17 -2.67 -2.55 14.54
CA ASP A 17 -3.74 -3.54 14.46
C ASP A 17 -5.15 -2.90 14.51
N ASP A 18 -5.31 -1.65 14.95
CA ASP A 18 -6.62 -0.98 15.03
C ASP A 18 -7.24 -0.76 13.63
N GLY A 19 -6.39 -0.53 12.63
CA GLY A 19 -6.77 -0.38 11.23
C GLY A 19 -6.73 -1.68 10.41
N ARG A 20 -6.39 -2.82 11.05
CA ARG A 20 -6.14 -4.07 10.35
C ARG A 20 -7.43 -4.77 9.96
N VAL A 21 -7.43 -5.35 8.76
CA VAL A 21 -8.57 -6.09 8.23
C VAL A 21 -8.24 -7.57 8.22
N HIS A 22 -9.15 -8.38 8.78
CA HIS A 22 -9.07 -9.84 8.68
C HIS A 22 -9.70 -10.34 7.38
N ASP A 23 -9.58 -11.64 7.10
CA ASP A 23 -10.22 -12.22 5.92
C ASP A 23 -11.74 -11.97 5.95
N TYR A 24 -12.22 -11.22 4.97
CA TYR A 24 -13.60 -10.81 4.80
C TYR A 24 -14.18 -11.25 3.47
N MET A 25 -13.37 -11.86 2.59
CA MET A 25 -13.81 -12.12 1.22
C MET A 25 -14.94 -13.15 1.19
N ASP A 26 -14.98 -14.07 2.15
CA ASP A 26 -16.06 -15.05 2.31
C ASP A 26 -17.41 -14.40 2.69
N ASN A 27 -17.39 -13.19 3.26
CA ASN A 27 -18.62 -12.44 3.55
C ASN A 27 -19.17 -11.68 2.33
N GLN A 28 -18.39 -11.55 1.25
CA GLN A 28 -18.80 -10.87 0.03
C GLN A 28 -19.49 -11.83 -0.94
N LEU A 29 -20.68 -11.47 -1.41
CA LEU A 29 -21.49 -12.33 -2.29
C LEU A 29 -21.13 -12.20 -3.78
N GLU A 30 -20.76 -11.00 -4.22
CA GLU A 30 -20.50 -10.69 -5.64
C GLU A 30 -19.06 -10.25 -5.92
N ILE A 31 -18.27 -10.04 -4.87
CA ILE A 31 -16.89 -9.55 -4.95
C ILE A 31 -15.95 -10.70 -4.55
N ASN A 32 -14.84 -10.83 -5.27
CA ASN A 32 -13.77 -11.77 -4.95
C ASN A 32 -12.42 -11.05 -4.94
N VAL A 33 -11.39 -11.76 -4.49
CA VAL A 33 -10.00 -11.27 -4.42
C VAL A 33 -9.55 -10.65 -5.74
N LYS A 34 -9.83 -11.29 -6.88
CA LYS A 34 -9.43 -10.80 -8.20
C LYS A 34 -10.06 -9.44 -8.53
N MET A 35 -11.33 -9.23 -8.19
CA MET A 35 -12.00 -7.95 -8.40
C MET A 35 -11.41 -6.84 -7.53
N ARG A 36 -10.99 -7.16 -6.30
CA ARG A 36 -10.27 -6.22 -5.42
C ARG A 36 -8.89 -5.86 -6.00
N ILE A 37 -8.14 -6.82 -6.55
CA ILE A 37 -6.87 -6.54 -7.24
C ILE A 37 -7.09 -5.62 -8.45
N ILE A 38 -8.14 -5.88 -9.27
CA ILE A 38 -8.49 -5.01 -10.41
C ILE A 38 -8.81 -3.59 -9.95
N LEU A 39 -9.56 -3.45 -8.86
CA LEU A 39 -9.88 -2.13 -8.30
C LEU A 39 -8.60 -1.40 -7.86
N VAL A 40 -7.73 -2.06 -7.08
CA VAL A 40 -6.51 -1.42 -6.56
C VAL A 40 -5.52 -1.08 -7.68
N ASP A 41 -5.39 -1.92 -8.70
CA ASP A 41 -4.60 -1.59 -9.90
C ASP A 41 -5.09 -0.29 -10.55
N TRP A 42 -6.40 -0.18 -10.76
CA TRP A 42 -7.00 1.03 -11.32
C TRP A 42 -6.84 2.25 -10.39
N LEU A 43 -7.01 2.08 -9.08
CA LEU A 43 -6.79 3.17 -8.11
C LEU A 43 -5.33 3.65 -8.11
N ILE A 44 -4.34 2.80 -8.39
CA ILE A 44 -2.95 3.24 -8.57
C ILE A 44 -2.81 4.15 -9.81
N GLU A 45 -3.55 3.88 -10.88
CA GLU A 45 -3.58 4.77 -12.05
C GLU A 45 -4.26 6.11 -11.75
N VAL A 46 -5.38 6.10 -11.02
CA VAL A 46 -6.09 7.30 -10.55
C VAL A 46 -5.20 8.14 -9.63
N HIS A 47 -4.56 7.49 -8.65
CA HIS A 47 -3.59 8.09 -7.73
C HIS A 47 -2.50 8.85 -8.49
N ARG A 48 -1.91 8.20 -9.51
CA ARG A 48 -0.88 8.81 -10.35
C ARG A 48 -1.42 9.97 -11.18
N LYS A 49 -2.63 9.86 -11.72
CA LYS A 49 -3.25 10.90 -12.57
C LYS A 49 -3.61 12.16 -11.78
N PHE A 50 -3.96 12.02 -10.51
CA PHE A 50 -4.20 13.14 -9.60
C PHE A 50 -2.95 13.62 -8.86
N GLU A 51 -1.79 12.99 -9.10
CA GLU A 51 -0.51 13.35 -8.47
C GLU A 51 -0.57 13.38 -6.94
N LEU A 52 -1.35 12.48 -6.35
CA LEU A 52 -1.60 12.42 -4.92
C LEU A 52 -0.36 11.95 -4.14
N MET A 53 -0.29 12.32 -2.87
CA MET A 53 0.69 11.81 -1.92
C MET A 53 0.60 10.29 -1.79
N PRO A 54 1.71 9.57 -1.55
CA PRO A 54 1.64 8.12 -1.40
C PRO A 54 0.74 7.69 -0.24
N GLU A 55 0.76 8.37 0.91
CA GLU A 55 -0.10 8.08 2.07
C GLU A 55 -1.58 8.00 1.66
N THR A 56 -2.04 8.91 0.79
CA THR A 56 -3.40 8.92 0.25
C THR A 56 -3.79 7.60 -0.42
N LEU A 57 -2.88 6.95 -1.17
CA LEU A 57 -3.13 5.65 -1.78
C LEU A 57 -3.26 4.54 -0.72
N TYR A 58 -2.33 4.51 0.25
CA TYR A 58 -2.35 3.49 1.30
C TYR A 58 -3.59 3.61 2.19
N LEU A 59 -3.97 4.84 2.55
CA LEU A 59 -5.20 5.12 3.29
C LEU A 59 -6.44 4.79 2.45
N THR A 60 -6.46 5.10 1.16
CA THR A 60 -7.55 4.70 0.25
C THR A 60 -7.81 3.20 0.32
N VAL A 61 -6.75 2.39 0.17
CA VAL A 61 -6.87 0.94 0.17
C VAL A 61 -7.31 0.42 1.56
N ASN A 62 -6.79 1.01 2.64
CA ASN A 62 -7.25 0.69 3.99
C ASN A 62 -8.76 0.95 4.18
N ILE A 63 -9.24 2.11 3.72
CA ILE A 63 -10.67 2.49 3.78
C ILE A 63 -11.51 1.50 2.96
N VAL A 64 -11.07 1.14 1.75
CA VAL A 64 -11.77 0.15 0.89
C VAL A 64 -11.90 -1.18 1.61
N ASP A 65 -10.79 -1.75 2.11
CA ASP A 65 -10.80 -3.07 2.71
C ASP A 65 -11.60 -3.10 4.03
N ARG A 66 -11.48 -2.07 4.87
CA ARG A 66 -12.28 -1.95 6.11
C ARG A 66 -13.78 -1.78 5.82
N TYR A 67 -14.13 -1.02 4.80
CA TYR A 67 -15.54 -0.87 4.44
C TYR A 67 -16.12 -2.19 3.89
N LEU A 68 -15.36 -2.90 3.04
CA LEU A 68 -15.76 -4.21 2.53
C LEU A 68 -15.80 -5.28 3.61
N SER A 69 -15.05 -5.16 4.71
CA SER A 69 -15.17 -6.12 5.83
C SER A 69 -16.45 -5.94 6.64
N MET A 70 -17.04 -4.74 6.61
CA MET A 70 -18.23 -4.39 7.41
C MET A 70 -19.52 -4.30 6.58
N LYS A 71 -19.43 -4.29 5.25
CA LYS A 71 -20.58 -4.15 4.36
C LYS A 71 -20.45 -5.03 3.11
N VAL A 72 -21.50 -5.81 2.87
CA VAL A 72 -21.65 -6.54 1.59
C VAL A 72 -21.92 -5.54 0.48
N VAL A 73 -21.09 -5.53 -0.56
CA VAL A 73 -21.16 -4.59 -1.68
C VAL A 73 -21.43 -5.35 -2.97
N ARG A 74 -22.29 -4.78 -3.83
CA ARG A 74 -22.55 -5.34 -5.15
C ARG A 74 -21.38 -5.07 -6.08
N LYS A 75 -21.14 -5.98 -7.03
CA LYS A 75 -20.05 -5.84 -8.02
C LYS A 75 -20.04 -4.48 -8.72
N ARG A 76 -21.22 -3.97 -9.10
CA ARG A 76 -21.39 -2.70 -9.83
C ARG A 76 -21.06 -1.45 -8.99
N GLU A 77 -21.03 -1.59 -7.67
CA GLU A 77 -20.77 -0.51 -6.71
C GLU A 77 -19.31 -0.51 -6.23
N LEU A 78 -18.51 -1.53 -6.59
CA LEU A 78 -17.13 -1.67 -6.12
C LEU A 78 -16.24 -0.49 -6.57
N GLN A 79 -16.36 -0.03 -7.81
CA GLN A 79 -15.61 1.14 -8.28
C GLN A 79 -16.08 2.43 -7.58
N LEU A 80 -17.39 2.58 -7.31
CA LEU A 80 -17.94 3.69 -6.53
C LEU A 80 -17.36 3.72 -5.10
N VAL A 81 -17.19 2.56 -4.46
CA VAL A 81 -16.50 2.45 -3.17
C VAL A 81 -15.06 2.95 -3.30
N GLY A 82 -14.31 2.49 -4.32
CA GLY A 82 -12.93 2.90 -4.53
C GLY A 82 -12.73 4.40 -4.71
N ILE A 83 -13.50 5.04 -5.59
CA ILE A 83 -13.39 6.50 -5.80
C ILE A 83 -13.83 7.30 -4.57
N SER A 84 -14.84 6.83 -3.85
CA SER A 84 -15.32 7.52 -2.64
C SER A 84 -14.32 7.37 -1.49
N ALA A 85 -13.68 6.20 -1.36
CA ALA A 85 -12.59 5.99 -0.42
C ALA A 85 -11.39 6.89 -0.73
N MET A 86 -11.03 7.05 -2.02
CA MET A 86 -9.95 7.94 -2.42
C MET A 86 -10.31 9.40 -2.19
N LEU A 87 -11.55 9.82 -2.45
CA LEU A 87 -12.02 11.16 -2.10
C LEU A 87 -11.87 11.45 -0.60
N ILE A 88 -12.25 10.49 0.26
CA ILE A 88 -12.08 10.60 1.72
C ILE A 88 -10.60 10.73 2.08
N ALA A 89 -9.75 9.83 1.56
CA ALA A 89 -8.32 9.85 1.83
C ALA A 89 -7.68 11.15 1.35
N SER A 90 -8.05 11.65 0.17
CA SER A 90 -7.56 12.92 -0.37
C SER A 90 -7.96 14.11 0.49
N LYS A 91 -9.22 14.16 0.96
CA LYS A 91 -9.67 15.21 1.89
C LYS A 91 -8.92 15.18 3.23
N TYR A 92 -8.40 14.02 3.61
CA TYR A 92 -7.73 13.80 4.88
C TYR A 92 -6.22 14.10 4.80
N GLU A 93 -5.55 13.70 3.71
CA GLU A 93 -4.09 13.78 3.57
C GLU A 93 -3.60 14.93 2.70
N GLU A 94 -4.39 15.40 1.73
CA GLU A 94 -3.94 16.39 0.75
C GLU A 94 -4.21 17.83 1.20
N ILE A 95 -3.26 18.72 0.92
CA ILE A 95 -3.49 20.17 1.06
C ILE A 95 -4.57 20.63 0.08
N TRP A 96 -4.54 20.09 -1.14
CA TRP A 96 -5.46 20.40 -2.22
C TRP A 96 -6.07 19.11 -2.76
N ALA A 97 -7.14 18.65 -2.10
CA ALA A 97 -7.87 17.46 -2.52
C ALA A 97 -8.62 17.69 -3.84
N PRO A 98 -8.68 16.70 -4.76
CA PRO A 98 -9.52 16.77 -5.94
C PRO A 98 -11.00 16.94 -5.58
N GLU A 99 -11.76 17.60 -6.44
CA GLU A 99 -13.19 17.82 -6.24
C GLU A 99 -14.00 16.56 -6.60
N VAL A 100 -15.23 16.48 -6.10
CA VAL A 100 -16.14 15.36 -6.42
C VAL A 100 -16.36 15.22 -7.93
N SER A 101 -16.38 16.33 -8.67
CA SER A 101 -16.47 16.35 -10.12
C SER A 101 -15.30 15.65 -10.80
N ASP A 102 -14.09 15.74 -10.24
CA ASP A 102 -12.90 15.07 -10.80
C ASP A 102 -13.05 13.56 -10.70
N PHE A 103 -13.60 13.06 -9.59
CA PHE A 103 -13.89 11.63 -9.40
C PHE A 103 -15.05 11.13 -10.29
N VAL A 104 -16.04 11.97 -10.57
CA VAL A 104 -17.09 11.67 -11.56
C VAL A 104 -16.49 11.55 -12.96
N VAL A 105 -15.61 12.49 -13.35
CA VAL A 105 -14.98 12.49 -14.67
C VAL A 105 -14.01 11.31 -14.83
N ILE A 106 -13.18 11.01 -13.83
CA ILE A 106 -12.18 9.93 -13.93
C ILE A 106 -12.80 8.53 -13.92
N SER A 107 -14.04 8.40 -13.46
CA SER A 107 -14.85 7.19 -13.55
C SER A 107 -15.66 7.11 -14.86
N ASP A 108 -15.26 7.86 -15.89
CA ASP A 108 -15.94 7.95 -17.18
C ASP A 108 -17.43 8.32 -17.08
N ASN A 109 -17.77 9.13 -16.07
CA ASN A 109 -19.16 9.50 -15.75
C ASN A 109 -20.08 8.29 -15.48
N ALA A 110 -19.52 7.15 -15.03
CA ALA A 110 -20.30 5.99 -14.61
C ALA A 110 -21.20 6.29 -13.40
N TYR A 111 -20.87 7.34 -12.63
CA TYR A 111 -21.58 7.77 -11.43
C TYR A 111 -21.87 9.27 -11.48
N VAL A 112 -22.97 9.69 -10.84
CA VAL A 112 -23.27 11.11 -10.62
C VAL A 112 -22.79 11.57 -9.24
N ARG A 113 -22.64 12.89 -9.06
CA ARG A 113 -22.14 13.53 -7.82
C ARG A 113 -22.85 13.00 -6.58
N GLU A 114 -24.17 12.86 -6.62
CA GLU A 114 -25.00 12.42 -5.49
C GLU A 114 -24.65 11.00 -5.07
N GLN A 115 -24.33 10.11 -6.01
CA GLN A 115 -23.94 8.73 -5.69
C GLN A 115 -22.60 8.69 -4.96
N VAL A 116 -21.63 9.51 -5.39
CA VAL A 116 -20.33 9.63 -4.72
C VAL A 116 -20.51 10.16 -3.29
N LEU A 117 -21.31 11.21 -3.11
CA LEU A 117 -21.56 11.79 -1.78
C LEU A 117 -22.31 10.83 -0.85
N VAL A 118 -23.29 10.07 -1.37
CA VAL A 118 -24.00 9.05 -0.59
C VAL A 118 -23.06 7.90 -0.20
N MET A 119 -22.17 7.47 -1.10
CA MET A 119 -21.19 6.44 -0.78
C MET A 119 -20.15 6.93 0.23
N GLU A 120 -19.61 8.14 0.04
CA GLU A 120 -18.71 8.79 1.00
C GLU A 120 -19.32 8.80 2.41
N LYS A 121 -20.55 9.30 2.54
CA LYS A 121 -21.27 9.31 3.81
C LYS A 121 -21.41 7.89 4.39
N SER A 122 -21.81 6.92 3.57
CA SER A 122 -21.96 5.54 4.03
C SER A 122 -20.65 4.91 4.49
N ILE A 123 -19.51 5.24 3.86
CA ILE A 123 -18.19 4.77 4.28
C ILE A 123 -17.84 5.37 5.64
N LEU A 124 -17.94 6.69 5.78
CA LEU A 124 -17.62 7.40 7.02
C LEU A 124 -18.47 6.94 8.20
N GLU A 125 -19.77 6.74 7.99
CA GLU A 125 -20.69 6.21 9.01
C GLU A 125 -20.32 4.77 9.41
N LYS A 126 -19.91 3.93 8.46
CA LYS A 126 -19.54 2.54 8.76
C LYS A 126 -18.20 2.42 9.46
N LEU A 127 -17.26 3.31 9.15
CA LEU A 127 -15.95 3.37 9.80
C LEU A 127 -15.97 4.20 11.08
N GLU A 128 -17.14 4.71 11.50
CA GLU A 128 -17.29 5.58 12.68
C GLU A 128 -16.30 6.76 12.68
N TRP A 129 -16.02 7.30 11.48
CA TRP A 129 -15.03 8.36 11.26
C TRP A 129 -13.60 8.04 11.70
N TYR A 130 -13.28 6.78 12.01
CA TYR A 130 -11.95 6.35 12.41
C TYR A 130 -11.04 6.21 11.18
N LEU A 131 -10.43 7.32 10.75
CA LEU A 131 -9.54 7.40 9.58
C LEU A 131 -8.05 7.45 9.95
N THR A 132 -7.73 7.89 11.17
CA THR A 132 -6.35 8.02 11.65
C THR A 132 -5.79 6.66 12.05
N VAL A 133 -5.27 5.91 11.08
CA VAL A 133 -4.68 4.59 11.29
C VAL A 133 -3.25 4.53 10.76
N PRO A 134 -2.34 3.77 11.38
CA PRO A 134 -1.01 3.57 10.82
C PRO A 134 -1.08 2.76 9.52
N THR A 135 -0.73 3.37 8.40
CA THR A 135 -0.60 2.65 7.12
C THR A 135 0.82 2.12 6.92
N PRO A 136 1.08 1.24 5.95
CA PRO A 136 2.45 0.84 5.65
C PRO A 136 3.37 2.02 5.33
N TYR A 137 2.84 3.11 4.76
CA TYR A 137 3.65 4.25 4.31
C TYR A 137 4.34 4.99 5.47
N VAL A 138 3.66 5.19 6.60
CA VAL A 138 4.30 5.84 7.77
C VAL A 138 5.53 5.06 8.24
N PHE A 139 5.50 3.72 8.17
CA PHE A 139 6.66 2.88 8.51
C PHE A 139 7.73 2.90 7.41
N LEU A 140 7.34 2.87 6.14
CA LEU A 140 8.25 2.93 5.00
C LEU A 140 9.16 4.16 5.06
N ILE A 141 8.62 5.34 5.39
CA ILE A 141 9.41 6.58 5.49
C ILE A 141 10.58 6.43 6.47
N ARG A 142 10.38 5.79 7.62
CA ARG A 142 11.46 5.57 8.60
C ARG A 142 12.39 4.44 8.19
N TYR A 143 11.85 3.34 7.69
CA TYR A 143 12.66 2.16 7.40
C TYR A 143 13.56 2.36 6.17
N ILE A 144 13.11 3.13 5.17
CA ILE A 144 13.95 3.55 4.04
C ILE A 144 15.13 4.40 4.52
N LYS A 145 14.86 5.40 5.39
CA LYS A 145 15.91 6.24 5.99
C LYS A 145 16.89 5.44 6.84
N ALA A 146 16.41 4.45 7.61
CA ALA A 146 17.24 3.56 8.40
C ALA A 146 18.07 2.58 7.55
N SER A 147 17.63 2.28 6.32
CA SER A 147 18.35 1.39 5.40
C SER A 147 19.57 2.08 4.78
N ILE A 148 19.34 3.09 3.93
CA ILE A 148 20.38 3.89 3.28
C ILE A 148 19.82 5.31 3.10
N PRO A 149 20.25 6.29 3.91
CA PRO A 149 19.76 7.66 3.80
C PRO A 149 20.02 8.25 2.40
N SER A 150 19.01 8.89 1.83
CA SER A 150 19.09 9.61 0.55
C SER A 150 19.41 8.76 -0.70
N ASP A 151 19.30 7.44 -0.62
CA ASP A 151 19.41 6.55 -1.79
C ASP A 151 18.05 6.45 -2.52
N LYS A 152 17.94 7.13 -3.65
CA LYS A 152 16.70 7.18 -4.45
C LYS A 152 16.37 5.87 -5.17
N GLU A 153 17.37 5.08 -5.54
CA GLU A 153 17.14 3.74 -6.12
C GLU A 153 16.53 2.82 -5.06
N MET A 154 17.10 2.85 -3.85
CA MET A 154 16.57 2.12 -2.71
C MET A 154 15.14 2.55 -2.36
N GLU A 155 14.89 3.86 -2.25
CA GLU A 155 13.55 4.40 -1.97
C GLU A 155 12.52 3.94 -3.01
N ASN A 156 12.84 4.07 -4.31
CA ASN A 156 11.92 3.67 -5.38
C ASN A 156 11.69 2.16 -5.38
N MET A 157 12.72 1.33 -5.17
CA MET A 157 12.58 -0.12 -5.13
C MET A 157 11.70 -0.58 -3.97
N VAL A 158 11.85 0.05 -2.80
CA VAL A 158 11.02 -0.26 -1.64
C VAL A 158 9.55 0.11 -1.89
N LEU A 159 9.30 1.32 -2.39
CA LEU A 159 7.94 1.77 -2.68
C LEU A 159 7.28 0.90 -3.76
N TYR A 160 8.04 0.47 -4.76
CA TYR A 160 7.56 -0.46 -5.78
C TYR A 160 7.10 -1.79 -5.17
N LEU A 161 7.94 -2.42 -4.35
CA LEU A 161 7.61 -3.71 -3.71
C LEU A 161 6.45 -3.57 -2.73
N ALA A 162 6.38 -2.47 -1.98
CA ALA A 162 5.28 -2.20 -1.07
C ALA A 162 3.95 -1.98 -1.81
N GLU A 163 3.96 -1.25 -2.94
CA GLU A 163 2.76 -1.06 -3.78
C GLU A 163 2.32 -2.36 -4.47
N LEU A 164 3.26 -3.22 -4.89
CA LEU A 164 2.90 -4.58 -5.30
C LEU A 164 2.23 -5.33 -4.15
N GLY A 165 2.81 -5.30 -2.95
CA GLY A 165 2.21 -5.89 -1.75
C GLY A 165 0.78 -5.38 -1.48
N LEU A 166 0.55 -4.08 -1.66
CA LEU A 166 -0.75 -3.42 -1.48
C LEU A 166 -1.83 -3.95 -2.43
N MET A 167 -1.45 -4.37 -3.65
CA MET A 167 -2.37 -4.92 -4.64
C MET A 167 -2.90 -6.30 -4.23
N TYR A 168 -2.07 -7.14 -3.60
CA TYR A 168 -2.44 -8.52 -3.28
C TYR A 168 -3.12 -8.66 -1.93
N TYR A 169 -4.33 -9.22 -1.95
CA TYR A 169 -5.17 -9.40 -0.77
C TYR A 169 -4.50 -10.17 0.37
N SER A 170 -3.76 -11.23 0.04
CA SER A 170 -3.03 -12.06 0.99
C SER A 170 -2.05 -11.26 1.84
N THR A 171 -1.39 -10.25 1.27
CA THR A 171 -0.45 -9.41 2.01
C THR A 171 -1.15 -8.63 3.11
N ILE A 172 -2.29 -8.03 2.78
CA ILE A 172 -3.03 -7.12 3.66
C ILE A 172 -3.69 -7.86 4.83
N ILE A 173 -4.20 -9.08 4.60
CA ILE A 173 -4.84 -9.86 5.67
C ILE A 173 -3.81 -10.55 6.57
N LEU A 174 -2.68 -11.00 6.02
CA LEU A 174 -1.70 -11.81 6.76
C LEU A 174 -0.72 -10.97 7.60
N TYR A 175 -0.38 -9.76 7.16
CA TYR A 175 0.71 -8.99 7.76
C TYR A 175 0.26 -7.60 8.20
N CYS A 176 0.76 -7.16 9.35
CA CYS A 176 0.54 -5.80 9.83
C CYS A 176 1.33 -4.77 8.98
N PRO A 177 0.91 -3.49 8.99
CA PRO A 177 1.56 -2.43 8.21
C PRO A 177 3.08 -2.35 8.34
N SER A 178 3.62 -2.46 9.55
CA SER A 178 5.05 -2.37 9.80
C SER A 178 5.82 -3.59 9.28
N MET A 179 5.22 -4.78 9.31
CA MET A 179 5.79 -6.00 8.74
C MET A 179 5.90 -5.90 7.22
N ILE A 180 4.85 -5.37 6.55
CA ILE A 180 4.86 -5.12 5.10
C ILE A 180 5.99 -4.15 4.75
N ALA A 181 6.09 -3.04 5.50
CA ALA A 181 7.12 -2.03 5.27
C ALA A 181 8.54 -2.57 5.46
N ALA A 182 8.80 -3.30 6.56
CA ALA A 182 10.11 -3.88 6.84
C ALA A 182 10.49 -4.96 5.80
N SER A 183 9.53 -5.78 5.39
CA SER A 183 9.73 -6.82 4.38
C SER A 183 10.01 -6.23 2.99
N ALA A 184 9.37 -5.11 2.64
CA ALA A 184 9.66 -4.39 1.40
C ALA A 184 11.10 -3.83 1.42
N VAL A 185 11.57 -3.30 2.55
CA VAL A 185 12.96 -2.88 2.73
C VAL A 185 13.92 -4.06 2.58
N TYR A 186 13.64 -5.18 3.24
CA TYR A 186 14.48 -6.36 3.15
C TYR A 186 14.57 -6.92 1.72
N ALA A 187 13.42 -7.09 1.06
CA ALA A 187 13.35 -7.56 -0.32
C ALA A 187 14.03 -6.59 -1.32
N ALA A 188 13.90 -5.28 -1.12
CA ALA A 188 14.60 -4.29 -1.93
C ALA A 188 16.12 -4.37 -1.76
N ARG A 189 16.63 -4.51 -0.53
CA ARG A 189 18.07 -4.69 -0.28
C ARG A 189 18.61 -5.95 -0.96
N CYS A 190 17.85 -7.05 -0.90
CA CYS A 190 18.21 -8.29 -1.59
C CYS A 190 18.21 -8.13 -3.11
N THR A 191 17.20 -7.44 -3.67
CA THR A 191 17.09 -7.17 -5.11
C THR A 191 18.26 -6.31 -5.60
N LEU A 192 18.64 -5.29 -4.83
CA LEU A 192 19.69 -4.33 -5.17
C LEU A 192 21.11 -4.77 -4.72
N GLY A 193 21.27 -5.96 -4.15
CA GLY A 193 22.58 -6.45 -3.69
C GLY A 193 23.21 -5.61 -2.56
N LYS A 194 22.39 -5.03 -1.67
CA LYS A 194 22.89 -4.15 -0.58
C LYS A 194 23.25 -4.98 0.67
N HIS A 195 24.51 -5.40 0.76
CA HIS A 195 25.04 -6.16 1.90
C HIS A 195 25.38 -5.27 3.12
N PRO A 196 25.24 -5.78 4.36
CA PRO A 196 24.47 -6.98 4.71
C PRO A 196 22.97 -6.74 4.42
N PHE A 197 22.23 -7.76 3.96
CA PHE A 197 20.84 -7.57 3.52
C PHE A 197 19.90 -7.09 4.64
N TRP A 198 20.21 -7.41 5.89
CA TRP A 198 19.53 -6.86 7.06
C TRP A 198 20.56 -6.37 8.07
N THR A 199 20.49 -5.08 8.43
CA THR A 199 21.48 -4.43 9.30
C THR A 199 21.00 -4.38 10.75
N GLU A 200 21.92 -4.25 11.71
CA GLU A 200 21.53 -4.01 13.12
C GLU A 200 20.73 -2.71 13.29
N THR A 201 21.00 -1.67 12.48
CA THR A 201 20.20 -0.44 12.46
C THR A 201 18.75 -0.71 12.05
N LEU A 202 18.53 -1.54 11.03
CA LEU A 202 17.18 -1.93 10.60
C LEU A 202 16.50 -2.79 11.66
N LYS A 203 17.20 -3.76 12.25
CA LYS A 203 16.69 -4.57 13.36
C LYS A 203 16.29 -3.69 14.55
N HIS A 204 17.11 -2.71 14.91
CA HIS A 204 16.83 -1.78 16.00
C HIS A 204 15.58 -0.92 15.73
N HIS A 205 15.46 -0.32 14.54
CA HIS A 205 14.35 0.59 14.24
C HIS A 205 13.04 -0.10 13.84
N THR A 206 13.08 -1.34 13.36
CA THR A 206 11.88 -2.10 12.97
C THR A 206 11.38 -3.03 14.08
N GLY A 207 12.30 -3.50 14.94
CA GLY A 207 12.05 -4.56 15.89
C GLY A 207 12.03 -5.98 15.28
N TYR A 208 12.36 -6.13 14.00
CA TYR A 208 12.31 -7.43 13.31
C TYR A 208 13.70 -7.97 12.96
N SER A 209 13.83 -9.29 13.07
CA SER A 209 14.92 -10.07 12.49
C SER A 209 14.62 -10.44 11.03
N ALA A 210 15.67 -10.75 10.25
CA ALA A 210 15.51 -11.22 8.87
C ALA A 210 14.60 -12.45 8.76
N ASP A 211 14.70 -13.38 9.71
CA ASP A 211 13.88 -14.61 9.75
C ASP A 211 12.38 -14.30 9.90
N GLN A 212 12.03 -13.30 10.71
CA GLN A 212 10.63 -12.88 10.87
C GLN A 212 10.05 -12.22 9.60
N LEU A 213 10.89 -11.59 8.78
CA LEU A 213 10.49 -10.93 7.54
C LEU A 213 10.43 -11.88 6.34
N MET A 214 11.04 -13.07 6.47
CA MET A 214 11.32 -13.97 5.35
C MET A 214 10.06 -14.30 4.52
N GLU A 215 8.97 -14.69 5.18
CA GLU A 215 7.76 -15.14 4.47
C GLU A 215 7.05 -13.99 3.74
N CYS A 216 6.97 -12.82 4.35
CA CYS A 216 6.39 -11.65 3.69
C CYS A 216 7.30 -11.16 2.56
N ALA A 217 8.62 -11.14 2.75
CA ALA A 217 9.58 -10.76 1.72
C ALA A 217 9.55 -11.71 0.51
N LYS A 218 9.41 -13.03 0.72
CA LYS A 218 9.22 -14.02 -0.36
C LYS A 218 8.00 -13.72 -1.20
N LEU A 219 6.87 -13.34 -0.58
CA LEU A 219 5.67 -12.95 -1.30
C LEU A 219 5.91 -11.71 -2.16
N LEU A 220 6.55 -10.67 -1.61
CA LEU A 220 6.85 -9.46 -2.37
C LEU A 220 7.79 -9.72 -3.56
N VAL A 221 8.81 -10.57 -3.37
CA VAL A 221 9.70 -11.01 -4.46
C VAL A 221 8.96 -11.83 -5.50
N HIS A 222 8.03 -12.71 -5.09
CA HIS A 222 7.20 -13.46 -6.01
C HIS A 222 6.31 -12.53 -6.84
N PHE A 223 5.64 -11.56 -6.22
CA PHE A 223 4.84 -10.57 -6.95
C PHE A 223 5.70 -9.77 -7.94
N HIS A 224 6.92 -9.40 -7.54
CA HIS A 224 7.86 -8.74 -8.44
C HIS A 224 8.20 -9.64 -9.65
N SER A 225 8.43 -10.94 -9.44
CA SER A 225 8.75 -11.88 -10.53
C SER A 225 7.64 -12.03 -11.57
N GLU A 226 6.38 -11.83 -11.19
CA GLU A 226 5.24 -11.92 -12.09
C GLU A 226 4.82 -10.56 -12.68
N ALA A 227 5.23 -9.45 -12.06
CA ALA A 227 4.72 -8.11 -12.36
C ALA A 227 4.87 -7.68 -13.83
N ALA A 228 5.96 -8.07 -14.49
CA ALA A 228 6.24 -7.73 -15.88
C ALA A 228 5.25 -8.39 -16.86
N GLU A 229 4.79 -9.61 -16.56
CA GLU A 229 3.88 -10.40 -17.40
C GLU A 229 2.42 -10.33 -16.94
N PHE A 230 2.18 -9.86 -15.72
CA PHE A 230 0.84 -9.77 -15.16
C PHE A 230 -0.06 -8.81 -15.95
N LYS A 231 -1.37 -9.08 -16.01
CA LYS A 231 -2.29 -8.24 -16.81
C LYS A 231 -2.51 -6.85 -16.20
N LEU A 232 -2.46 -6.78 -14.87
CA LEU A 232 -2.67 -5.56 -14.08
C LEU A 232 -1.29 -4.97 -13.79
N LYS A 233 -0.95 -3.88 -14.50
CA LYS A 233 0.42 -3.35 -14.58
C LYS A 233 0.56 -1.92 -14.05
N ALA A 234 -0.40 -1.39 -13.29
CA ALA A 234 -0.36 0.01 -12.87
C ALA A 234 0.89 0.32 -12.03
N ALA A 235 1.16 -0.51 -11.00
CA ALA A 235 2.37 -0.40 -10.18
C ALA A 235 3.64 -0.60 -11.02
N TYR A 236 3.69 -1.65 -11.85
CA TYR A 236 4.83 -1.91 -12.73
C TYR A 236 5.14 -0.71 -13.65
N LYS A 237 4.13 -0.18 -14.36
CA LYS A 237 4.29 0.97 -15.26
C LYS A 237 4.70 2.24 -14.51
N LYS A 238 4.20 2.43 -13.28
CA LYS A 238 4.57 3.57 -12.43
C LYS A 238 6.06 3.55 -12.10
N PHE A 239 6.62 2.39 -11.74
CA PHE A 239 8.02 2.24 -11.35
C PHE A 239 8.97 1.81 -12.48
N GLN A 240 8.44 1.54 -13.69
CA GLN A 240 9.21 1.40 -14.92
C GLN A 240 9.72 2.76 -15.43
N SER A 241 9.08 3.85 -15.01
CA SER A 241 9.38 5.18 -15.51
C SER A 241 10.79 5.66 -15.10
N PRO A 242 11.52 6.40 -15.96
CA PRO A 242 12.89 6.86 -15.66
C PRO A 242 13.00 7.77 -14.42
N ASP A 243 11.97 8.54 -14.09
CA ASP A 243 11.92 9.37 -12.86
C ASP A 243 11.89 8.52 -11.58
N ARG A 244 11.54 7.23 -11.70
CA ARG A 244 11.58 6.25 -10.62
C ARG A 244 12.80 5.33 -10.69
N GLY A 245 13.82 5.71 -11.46
CA GLY A 245 15.04 4.93 -11.64
C GLY A 245 14.80 3.62 -12.40
N SER A 246 13.64 3.46 -13.05
CA SER A 246 13.25 2.24 -13.77
C SER A 246 13.37 0.96 -12.93
N VAL A 247 13.19 1.06 -11.60
CA VAL A 247 13.43 -0.05 -10.66
C VAL A 247 12.57 -1.29 -10.94
N ALA A 248 11.40 -1.11 -11.56
CA ALA A 248 10.55 -2.24 -11.96
C ALA A 248 11.16 -3.11 -13.08
N LEU A 249 12.19 -2.63 -13.78
CA LEU A 249 12.92 -3.38 -14.81
C LEU A 249 14.06 -4.24 -14.24
N LEU A 250 14.41 -4.04 -12.97
CA LEU A 250 15.45 -4.82 -12.31
C LEU A 250 14.96 -6.25 -12.08
N PRO A 251 15.83 -7.26 -12.15
CA PRO A 251 15.42 -8.63 -11.87
C PRO A 251 15.03 -8.78 -10.39
N PRO A 252 14.03 -9.62 -10.06
CA PRO A 252 13.71 -9.94 -8.66
C PRO A 252 14.89 -10.61 -7.95
N ALA A 253 14.94 -10.47 -6.62
CA ALA A 253 15.95 -11.12 -5.80
C ALA A 253 15.96 -12.64 -6.03
N LYS A 254 17.13 -13.20 -6.34
CA LYS A 254 17.31 -14.64 -6.59
C LYS A 254 17.35 -15.47 -5.30
N SER A 255 17.85 -14.86 -4.22
CA SER A 255 17.86 -15.44 -2.88
C SER A 255 17.55 -14.34 -1.86
N LEU A 256 16.86 -14.74 -0.80
CA LEU A 256 16.69 -13.94 0.41
C LEU A 256 17.61 -14.45 1.54
N SER A 257 18.44 -15.47 1.31
CA SER A 257 19.34 -15.99 2.35
C SER A 257 20.37 -14.92 2.73
N ALA A 258 20.51 -14.69 4.04
CA ALA A 258 21.55 -13.83 4.61
C ALA A 258 22.96 -14.46 4.55
N GLU A 259 23.06 -15.72 4.09
CA GLU A 259 24.32 -16.42 3.89
C GLU A 259 24.89 -16.03 2.53
N GLU A 260 26.03 -15.33 2.55
CA GLU A 260 26.88 -15.10 1.37
C GLU A 260 27.43 -16.44 0.85
N PRO A 261 27.66 -16.58 -0.47
CA PRO A 261 28.43 -17.70 -1.03
C PRO A 261 29.90 -17.69 -0.60
#